data_AF-A0A8W8MEG6-F1
#
_entry.id   AF-A0A8W8MEG6-F1
#
_cell.length_a   1.000
_cell.length_b   1.000
_cell.length_c   1.000
_cell.angle_alpha   90.00
_cell.angle_beta   90.00
_cell.angle_gamma   90.00
#
_symmetry.space_group_name_H-M   'P 1'
#
loop_
_entity.id
_entity.type
_entity.pdbx_description
1 polymer ?
#
loop_
_entity_poly.entity_id
_entity_poly.type
_entity_poly.pdbx_seq_one_letter_code
_entity_poly.pdbx_strand_id
1 'polypeptide(L)'
;MNDPLILALGDVWFMKNIDNKRKRKNYSSFHMRLAARLLLAFRNLVKRMDVSMSEMLSPENFDNVAEVALQICNSTEHEEDELQHPSTAIKSGFDLMRMASSKVGISIKTKNKEMKKEGEAFMYLMSKEWGYKVNKVARSTLSERMFNQKKELPYPEDIMKLSSYLVENLEFVDLSYTAVSGMMFRRIVMLVEARLILYNRRRPGELEALSLQCYRNRSKEVSATDLSLREQLSKFEKEMLDNQELVEIRGKV
;
A
#
# COMPACT_ATOMS: atom_id res chain seq x y z
N MET A 1 -12.09 -18.16 8.01
CA MET A 1 -12.98 -17.00 8.23
C MET A 1 -13.72 -16.76 6.91
N ASN A 2 -14.97 -17.22 6.81
CA ASN A 2 -15.78 -17.17 5.58
C ASN A 2 -16.90 -16.12 5.71
N ASP A 3 -16.53 -14.89 6.07
CA ASP A 3 -17.52 -13.81 6.18
C ASP A 3 -17.83 -13.21 4.79
N PRO A 4 -19.10 -13.16 4.34
CA PRO A 4 -19.46 -12.69 3.00
C PRO A 4 -19.06 -11.25 2.71
N LEU A 5 -19.10 -10.34 3.69
CA LEU A 5 -18.78 -8.93 3.47
C LEU A 5 -17.27 -8.70 3.43
N ILE A 6 -16.49 -9.48 4.19
CA ILE A 6 -15.02 -9.46 4.09
C ILE A 6 -14.58 -9.98 2.71
N LEU A 7 -15.21 -11.03 2.20
CA LEU A 7 -14.96 -11.54 0.85
C LEU A 7 -15.33 -10.50 -0.22
N ALA A 8 -16.50 -9.88 -0.11
CA ALA A 8 -16.93 -8.81 -1.00
C ALA A 8 -15.96 -7.62 -0.99
N LEU A 9 -15.43 -7.24 0.18
CA LEU A 9 -14.39 -6.21 0.28
C LEU A 9 -13.11 -6.60 -0.48
N GLY A 10 -12.69 -7.87 -0.35
CA GLY A 10 -11.58 -8.44 -1.08
C GLY A 10 -11.74 -8.32 -2.58
N ASP A 11 -12.93 -8.67 -3.10
CA ASP A 11 -13.30 -8.57 -4.51
C ASP A 11 -13.30 -7.11 -4.98
N VAL A 12 -13.88 -6.19 -4.21
CA VAL A 12 -13.87 -4.75 -4.53
C VAL A 12 -12.44 -4.26 -4.70
N TRP A 13 -11.56 -4.57 -3.75
CA TRP A 13 -10.14 -4.17 -3.84
C TRP A 13 -9.40 -4.85 -4.98
N PHE A 14 -9.77 -6.09 -5.30
CA PHE A 14 -9.16 -6.83 -6.40
C PHE A 14 -9.52 -6.20 -7.75
N MET A 15 -10.79 -5.84 -7.93
CA MET A 15 -11.31 -5.22 -9.14
C MET A 15 -10.82 -3.77 -9.30
N LYS A 16 -10.72 -3.01 -8.20
CA LYS A 16 -10.15 -1.65 -8.23
C LYS A 16 -8.69 -1.59 -8.66
N ASN A 17 -7.96 -2.71 -8.55
CA ASN A 17 -6.55 -2.82 -8.93
C ASN A 17 -6.38 -3.81 -10.08
N ILE A 18 -7.36 -3.94 -10.98
CA ILE A 18 -7.33 -4.89 -12.10
C ILE A 18 -6.11 -4.70 -13.01
N ASP A 19 -5.70 -3.44 -13.15
CA ASP A 19 -4.58 -2.99 -13.94
C ASP A 19 -3.25 -3.29 -13.24
N ASN A 20 -3.22 -3.32 -11.90
CA ASN A 20 -2.06 -3.67 -11.08
C ASN A 20 -2.04 -5.17 -10.68
N LYS A 21 -1.93 -6.06 -11.68
CA LYS A 21 -1.95 -7.52 -11.49
C LYS A 21 -0.95 -8.05 -10.45
N ARG A 22 0.21 -7.40 -10.31
CA ARG A 22 1.28 -7.83 -9.37
C ARG A 22 0.89 -7.57 -7.91
N LYS A 23 0.33 -6.39 -7.62
CA LYS A 23 0.08 -5.95 -6.24
C LYS A 23 -1.37 -6.08 -5.79
N ARG A 24 -2.34 -6.25 -6.70
CA ARG A 24 -3.77 -6.34 -6.35
C ARG A 24 -4.07 -7.36 -5.26
N LYS A 25 -3.42 -8.54 -5.28
CA LYS A 25 -3.59 -9.57 -4.24
C LYS A 25 -3.18 -9.06 -2.86
N ASN A 26 -2.11 -8.27 -2.78
CA ASN A 26 -1.58 -7.74 -1.53
C ASN A 26 -2.51 -6.66 -0.97
N TYR A 27 -3.05 -5.79 -1.83
CA TYR A 27 -4.07 -4.80 -1.46
C TYR A 27 -5.32 -5.49 -0.92
N SER A 28 -5.93 -6.40 -1.69
CA SER A 28 -7.11 -7.15 -1.24
C SER A 28 -6.86 -7.84 0.11
N SER A 29 -5.75 -8.57 0.21
CA SER A 29 -5.40 -9.31 1.42
C SER A 29 -5.15 -8.39 2.63
N PHE A 30 -4.55 -7.21 2.43
CA PHE A 30 -4.40 -6.20 3.48
C PHE A 30 -5.75 -5.71 4.02
N HIS A 31 -6.66 -5.31 3.13
CA HIS A 31 -7.97 -4.78 3.52
C HIS A 31 -8.86 -5.86 4.15
N MET A 32 -8.82 -7.09 3.65
CA MET A 32 -9.52 -8.22 4.25
C MET A 32 -9.00 -8.54 5.66
N ARG A 33 -7.68 -8.52 5.89
CA ARG A 33 -7.11 -8.73 7.23
C ARG A 33 -7.47 -7.61 8.19
N LEU A 34 -7.51 -6.36 7.72
CA LEU A 34 -7.94 -5.24 8.55
C LEU A 34 -9.41 -5.37 8.95
N ALA A 35 -10.29 -5.72 8.02
CA ALA A 35 -11.69 -6.00 8.31
C ALA A 35 -11.86 -7.18 9.28
N ALA A 36 -11.09 -8.25 9.12
CA ALA A 36 -11.06 -9.38 10.04
C ALA A 36 -10.65 -8.98 11.46
N ARG A 37 -9.64 -8.10 11.59
CA ARG A 37 -9.20 -7.56 12.89
C ARG A 37 -10.28 -6.71 13.55
N LEU A 38 -10.98 -5.86 12.78
CA LEU A 38 -12.12 -5.08 13.27
C LEU A 38 -13.22 -5.99 13.82
N LEU A 39 -13.60 -7.02 13.04
CA LEU A 39 -14.63 -7.96 13.46
C LEU A 39 -14.23 -8.73 14.71
N LEU A 40 -12.97 -9.16 14.82
CA LEU A 40 -12.48 -9.84 16.01
C LEU A 40 -12.50 -8.94 17.25
N ALA A 41 -12.05 -7.69 17.11
CA ALA A 41 -12.10 -6.70 18.19
C ALA A 41 -13.55 -6.42 18.63
N PHE A 42 -14.46 -6.26 17.67
CA PHE A 42 -15.89 -6.10 17.95
C PHE A 42 -16.47 -7.27 18.73
N ARG A 43 -16.23 -8.50 18.27
CA ARG A 43 -16.69 -9.73 18.95
C ARG A 43 -16.17 -9.82 20.39
N ASN A 44 -14.92 -9.41 20.61
CA ASN A 44 -14.31 -9.37 21.95
C ASN A 44 -14.92 -8.28 22.83
N LEU A 45 -15.30 -7.13 22.26
CA LEU A 45 -15.98 -6.03 22.97
C LEU A 45 -17.38 -6.47 23.42
N VAL A 46 -18.20 -7.00 22.50
CA VAL A 46 -19.59 -7.41 22.78
C VAL A 46 -19.73 -8.82 23.36
N LYS A 47 -18.61 -9.53 23.59
CA LYS A 47 -18.55 -10.91 24.11
C LYS A 47 -19.38 -11.93 23.30
N ARG A 48 -19.46 -11.74 21.98
CA ARG A 48 -20.17 -12.65 21.05
C ARG A 48 -19.32 -12.98 19.84
N MET A 49 -18.80 -14.21 19.79
CA MET A 49 -17.87 -14.65 18.74
C MET A 49 -18.54 -15.06 17.42
N ASP A 50 -19.85 -15.27 17.44
CA ASP A 50 -20.71 -15.67 16.33
C ASP A 50 -21.14 -14.48 15.44
N VAL A 51 -21.05 -13.25 15.96
CA VAL A 51 -21.48 -12.02 15.25
C VAL A 51 -20.83 -11.95 13.87
N SER A 52 -21.64 -11.81 12.83
CA SER A 52 -21.16 -11.61 11.46
C SER A 52 -20.77 -10.15 11.21
N MET A 53 -19.98 -9.88 10.16
CA MET A 53 -19.75 -8.50 9.71
C MET A 53 -21.06 -7.81 9.34
N SER A 54 -22.04 -8.54 8.81
CA SER A 54 -23.35 -7.97 8.49
C SER A 54 -24.07 -7.45 9.73
N GLU A 55 -24.01 -8.17 10.84
CA GLU A 55 -24.62 -7.78 12.11
C GLU A 55 -23.83 -6.66 12.80
N MET A 56 -22.49 -6.70 12.73
CA MET A 56 -21.64 -5.60 13.19
C MET A 56 -21.97 -4.28 12.47
N LEU A 57 -22.30 -4.34 11.16
CA LEU A 57 -22.69 -3.18 10.34
C LEU A 57 -24.19 -2.87 10.42
N SER A 58 -24.74 -2.84 11.64
CA SER A 58 -26.10 -2.38 11.94
C SER A 58 -26.03 -1.09 12.78
N PRO A 59 -27.00 -0.18 12.65
CA PRO A 59 -26.91 1.16 13.25
C PRO A 59 -26.76 1.15 14.77
N GLU A 60 -27.35 0.17 15.46
CA GLU A 60 -27.25 0.00 16.92
C GLU A 60 -25.82 -0.27 17.38
N ASN A 61 -24.99 -0.82 16.49
CA ASN A 61 -23.60 -1.17 16.77
C ASN A 61 -22.62 -0.05 16.41
N PHE A 62 -23.09 1.08 15.88
CA PHE A 62 -22.22 2.12 15.34
C PHE A 62 -21.17 2.63 16.34
N ASP A 63 -21.57 2.91 17.58
CA ASP A 63 -20.65 3.40 18.60
C ASP A 63 -19.57 2.37 18.96
N ASN A 64 -19.98 1.11 19.14
CA ASN A 64 -19.05 0.00 19.35
C ASN A 64 -18.09 -0.17 18.16
N VAL A 65 -18.57 0.02 16.92
CA VAL A 65 -17.72 -0.03 15.71
C VAL A 65 -16.70 1.11 15.70
N ALA A 66 -17.10 2.32 16.08
CA ALA A 66 -16.21 3.47 16.18
C ALA A 66 -15.14 3.25 17.27
N GLU A 67 -15.53 2.72 18.43
CA GLU A 67 -14.62 2.38 19.53
C GLU A 67 -13.58 1.35 19.10
N VAL A 68 -14.00 0.21 18.53
CA VAL A 68 -13.04 -0.83 18.11
C VAL A 68 -12.15 -0.36 16.97
N ALA A 69 -12.60 0.55 16.11
CA ALA A 69 -11.77 1.12 15.05
C ALA A 69 -10.60 1.94 15.60
N LEU A 70 -10.80 2.62 16.73
CA LEU A 70 -9.74 3.30 17.47
C LEU A 70 -8.87 2.27 18.22
N GLN A 71 -9.50 1.31 18.90
CA GLN A 71 -8.80 0.26 19.66
C GLN A 71 -7.77 -0.49 18.81
N ILE A 72 -8.13 -0.90 17.58
CA ILE A 72 -7.20 -1.66 16.72
C ILE A 72 -6.00 -0.84 16.20
N CYS A 73 -6.00 0.48 16.42
CA CYS A 73 -4.86 1.32 16.09
C CYS A 73 -3.76 1.26 17.15
N ASN A 74 -4.05 0.74 18.34
CA ASN A 74 -3.10 0.57 19.42
C ASN A 74 -2.50 -0.82 19.32
N SER A 75 -1.17 -0.90 19.29
CA SER A 75 -0.42 -2.15 19.09
C SER A 75 -0.04 -2.86 20.39
N THR A 76 -0.28 -2.25 21.55
CA THR A 76 0.13 -2.74 22.87
C THR A 76 -0.80 -2.22 23.97
N GLU A 77 -0.99 -3.00 25.03
CA GLU A 77 -1.76 -2.65 26.26
C GLU A 77 -1.11 -1.52 27.10
N HIS A 78 -0.14 -0.80 26.54
CA HIS A 78 0.61 0.23 27.24
C HIS A 78 0.52 1.53 26.43
N GLU A 79 -0.01 2.54 27.11
CA GLU A 79 -0.43 3.87 26.65
C GLU A 79 -1.81 3.88 25.98
N GLU A 80 -2.84 4.02 26.81
CA GLU A 80 -4.25 4.14 26.41
C GLU A 80 -4.56 5.45 25.66
N ASP A 81 -3.66 6.45 25.70
CA ASP A 81 -3.99 7.82 25.30
C ASP A 81 -3.57 8.22 23.87
N GLU A 82 -2.69 7.49 23.17
CA GLU A 82 -2.23 7.87 21.82
C GLU A 82 -2.32 6.73 20.78
N LEU A 83 -2.97 7.02 19.64
CA LEU A 83 -3.12 6.08 18.53
C LEU A 83 -1.77 5.75 17.87
N GLN A 84 -1.24 4.53 18.02
CA GLN A 84 0.04 4.14 17.40
C GLN A 84 -0.02 4.13 15.85
N HIS A 85 -1.13 3.65 15.29
CA HIS A 85 -1.33 3.58 13.84
C HIS A 85 -2.58 4.34 13.39
N PRO A 86 -2.62 5.69 13.50
CA PRO A 86 -3.84 6.48 13.30
C PRO A 86 -4.36 6.41 11.84
N SER A 87 -3.48 6.19 10.86
CA SER A 87 -3.90 5.96 9.48
C SER A 87 -4.77 4.71 9.31
N THR A 88 -4.69 3.73 10.22
CA THR A 88 -5.51 2.52 10.20
C THR A 88 -6.98 2.86 10.44
N ALA A 89 -7.30 3.70 11.43
CA ALA A 89 -8.66 4.15 11.70
C ALA A 89 -9.31 4.83 10.49
N ILE A 90 -8.56 5.71 9.81
CA ILE A 90 -9.03 6.40 8.59
C ILE A 90 -9.32 5.39 7.47
N LYS A 91 -8.40 4.43 7.25
CA LYS A 91 -8.56 3.38 6.22
C LYS A 91 -9.77 2.49 6.52
N SER A 92 -9.94 2.09 7.78
CA SER A 92 -11.08 1.31 8.25
C SER A 92 -12.41 1.98 7.90
N GLY A 93 -12.53 3.30 8.07
CA GLY A 93 -13.76 4.02 7.71
C GLY A 93 -14.15 3.85 6.24
N PHE A 94 -13.18 3.90 5.32
CA PHE A 94 -13.46 3.66 3.90
C PHE A 94 -13.87 2.22 3.60
N ASP A 95 -13.27 1.24 4.28
CA ASP A 95 -13.60 -0.18 4.09
C ASP A 95 -14.95 -0.55 4.70
N LEU A 96 -15.29 -0.01 5.88
CA LEU A 96 -16.61 -0.13 6.51
C LEU A 96 -17.70 0.40 5.59
N MET A 97 -17.50 1.58 4.97
CA MET A 97 -18.44 2.13 4.00
C MET A 97 -18.63 1.23 2.77
N ARG A 98 -17.54 0.60 2.26
CA ARG A 98 -17.62 -0.37 1.15
C ARG A 98 -18.35 -1.65 1.53
N MET A 99 -18.10 -2.16 2.72
CA MET A 99 -18.79 -3.36 3.22
C MET A 99 -20.27 -3.08 3.50
N ALA A 100 -20.61 -1.91 4.05
CA ALA A 100 -22.00 -1.50 4.23
C ALA A 100 -22.71 -1.29 2.89
N SER A 101 -22.03 -0.69 1.90
CA SER A 101 -22.55 -0.62 0.52
C SER A 101 -22.77 -2.01 -0.09
N SER A 102 -21.88 -2.96 0.21
CA SER A 102 -22.02 -4.36 -0.22
C SER A 102 -23.18 -5.06 0.50
N LYS A 103 -23.39 -4.81 1.80
CA LYS A 103 -24.57 -5.26 2.57
C LYS A 103 -25.86 -4.82 1.89
N VAL A 104 -25.96 -3.54 1.51
CA VAL A 104 -27.11 -2.99 0.76
C VAL A 104 -27.25 -3.64 -0.62
N GLY A 105 -26.15 -3.81 -1.36
CA GLY A 105 -26.19 -4.46 -2.67
C GLY A 105 -26.65 -5.93 -2.61
N ILE A 106 -26.21 -6.67 -1.60
CA ILE A 106 -26.63 -8.06 -1.35
C ILE A 106 -28.10 -8.10 -0.96
N SER A 107 -28.55 -7.23 -0.06
CA SER A 107 -29.94 -7.21 0.41
C SER A 107 -30.94 -6.88 -0.70
N ILE A 108 -30.58 -5.99 -1.64
CA ILE A 108 -31.38 -5.73 -2.85
C ILE A 108 -31.49 -6.99 -3.71
N LYS A 109 -30.37 -7.68 -3.97
CA LYS A 109 -30.34 -8.92 -4.77
C LYS A 109 -31.17 -10.03 -4.14
N THR A 110 -31.19 -10.13 -2.81
CA THR A 110 -31.94 -11.15 -2.06
C THR A 110 -33.33 -10.71 -1.63
N LYS A 111 -33.76 -9.48 -1.99
CA LYS A 111 -35.04 -8.87 -1.60
C LYS A 111 -35.24 -8.78 -0.07
N ASN A 112 -34.17 -8.69 0.71
CA ASN A 112 -34.22 -8.52 2.15
C ASN A 112 -34.33 -7.02 2.52
N LYS A 113 -35.56 -6.58 2.86
CA LYS A 113 -35.83 -5.17 3.19
C LYS A 113 -35.19 -4.72 4.50
N GLU A 114 -35.11 -5.58 5.51
CA GLU A 114 -34.57 -5.21 6.82
C GLU A 114 -33.07 -4.99 6.74
N MET A 115 -32.34 -5.95 6.15
CA MET A 115 -30.89 -5.84 5.93
C MET A 115 -30.52 -4.61 5.09
N LYS A 116 -31.38 -4.22 4.15
CA LYS A 116 -31.23 -2.98 3.37
C LYS A 116 -31.32 -1.76 4.28
N LYS A 117 -32.39 -1.66 5.07
CA LYS A 117 -32.64 -0.54 5.98
C LYS A 117 -31.50 -0.37 7.00
N GLU A 118 -31.05 -1.47 7.61
CA GLU A 118 -29.91 -1.45 8.53
C GLU A 118 -28.63 -0.92 7.85
N GLY A 119 -28.32 -1.43 6.65
CA GLY A 119 -27.12 -1.01 5.91
C GLY A 119 -27.15 0.48 5.54
N GLU A 120 -28.31 0.98 5.06
CA GLU A 120 -28.50 2.40 4.73
C GLU A 120 -28.42 3.29 5.98
N ALA A 121 -29.02 2.89 7.09
CA ALA A 121 -28.93 3.61 8.36
C ALA A 121 -27.51 3.65 8.90
N PHE A 122 -26.77 2.54 8.86
CA PHE A 122 -25.36 2.50 9.26
C PHE A 122 -24.51 3.42 8.38
N MET A 123 -24.70 3.41 7.06
CA MET A 123 -24.01 4.33 6.14
C MET A 123 -24.34 5.80 6.43
N TYR A 124 -25.58 6.09 6.83
CA TYR A 124 -25.98 7.43 7.25
C TYR A 124 -25.20 7.87 8.49
N LEU A 125 -25.14 7.05 9.55
CA LEU A 125 -24.34 7.33 10.76
C LEU A 125 -22.86 7.51 10.42
N MET A 126 -22.28 6.66 9.57
CA MET A 126 -20.91 6.83 9.07
C MET A 126 -20.70 8.21 8.43
N SER A 127 -21.68 8.74 7.68
CA SER A 127 -21.57 10.06 7.05
C SER A 127 -21.69 11.24 8.02
N LYS A 128 -22.40 11.05 9.14
CA LYS A 128 -22.68 12.11 10.12
C LYS A 128 -21.67 12.14 11.25
N GLU A 129 -21.23 10.97 11.69
CA GLU A 129 -20.58 10.84 13.00
C GLU A 129 -19.15 10.35 12.95
N TRP A 130 -18.80 9.54 11.94
CA TRP A 130 -17.45 8.99 11.82
C TRP A 130 -16.37 10.09 11.76
N GLY A 131 -16.70 11.22 11.12
CA GLY A 131 -15.81 12.36 10.98
C GLY A 131 -15.30 12.90 12.32
N TYR A 132 -16.18 13.10 13.29
CA TYR A 132 -15.81 13.67 14.58
C TYR A 132 -15.41 12.60 15.61
N LYS A 133 -16.00 11.40 15.56
CA LYS A 133 -15.67 10.31 16.50
C LYS A 133 -14.31 9.66 16.21
N VAL A 134 -13.97 9.47 14.94
CA VAL A 134 -12.78 8.69 14.55
C VAL A 134 -11.78 9.52 13.75
N ASN A 135 -12.21 10.17 12.67
CA ASN A 135 -11.26 10.86 11.79
C ASN A 135 -10.58 12.05 12.47
N LYS A 136 -11.28 12.79 13.34
CA LYS A 136 -10.70 13.92 14.07
C LYS A 136 -9.56 13.47 14.99
N VAL A 137 -9.77 12.41 15.76
CA VAL A 137 -8.75 11.82 16.65
C VAL A 137 -7.54 11.38 15.83
N ALA A 138 -7.75 10.54 14.82
CA ALA A 138 -6.67 10.04 13.96
C ALA A 138 -5.89 11.15 13.24
N ARG A 139 -6.57 12.20 12.76
CA ARG A 139 -5.92 13.32 12.08
C ARG A 139 -5.17 14.24 13.05
N SER A 140 -5.67 14.44 14.27
CA SER A 140 -4.95 15.21 15.29
C SER A 140 -3.62 14.54 15.63
N THR A 141 -3.65 13.24 15.93
CA THR A 141 -2.44 12.45 16.20
C THR A 141 -1.44 12.51 15.03
N LEU A 142 -1.91 12.38 13.79
CA LEU A 142 -1.04 12.53 12.62
C LEU A 142 -0.45 13.94 12.52
N SER A 143 -1.25 14.98 12.77
CA SER A 143 -0.81 16.37 12.69
C SER A 143 0.23 16.68 13.75
N GLU A 144 0.01 16.24 15.00
CA GLU A 144 0.94 16.42 16.12
C GLU A 144 2.29 15.76 15.84
N ARG A 145 2.29 14.52 15.34
CA ARG A 145 3.53 13.82 14.94
C ARG A 145 4.29 14.52 13.83
N MET A 146 3.58 15.17 12.91
CA MET A 146 4.18 15.88 11.80
C MET A 146 4.59 17.32 12.16
N PHE A 147 4.02 17.90 13.22
CA PHE A 147 4.13 19.32 13.54
C PHE A 147 5.59 19.78 13.67
N ASN A 148 6.42 18.98 14.34
CA ASN A 148 7.85 19.27 14.53
C ASN A 148 8.76 18.25 13.80
N GLN A 149 8.22 17.45 12.88
CA GLN A 149 9.04 16.45 12.19
C GLN A 149 9.97 17.15 11.18
N LYS A 150 11.24 17.28 11.56
CA LYS A 150 12.29 17.73 10.64
C LYS A 150 12.55 16.62 9.62
N LYS A 151 12.37 16.94 8.33
CA LYS A 151 12.81 16.06 7.23
C LYS A 151 14.28 16.31 6.97
N GLU A 152 15.14 15.58 7.67
CA GLU A 152 16.58 15.62 7.41
C GLU A 152 16.88 14.91 6.09
N LEU A 153 17.65 15.58 5.24
CA LEU A 153 18.23 14.95 4.06
C LEU A 153 19.51 14.21 4.50
N PRO A 154 19.84 13.07 3.87
CA PRO A 154 21.10 12.41 4.13
C PRO A 154 22.26 13.33 3.78
N TYR A 155 23.36 13.24 4.53
CA TYR A 155 24.57 14.00 4.23
C TYR A 155 25.18 13.51 2.91
N PRO A 156 25.83 14.39 2.13
CA PRO A 156 26.54 13.99 0.91
C PRO A 156 27.51 12.82 1.14
N GLU A 157 28.19 12.81 2.28
CA GLU A 157 29.13 11.76 2.69
C GLU A 157 28.45 10.40 2.86
N ASP A 158 27.21 10.36 3.37
CA ASP A 158 26.44 9.12 3.50
C ASP A 158 26.04 8.56 2.13
N ILE A 159 25.67 9.44 1.20
CA ILE A 159 25.34 9.05 -0.18
C ILE A 159 26.58 8.50 -0.88
N MET A 160 27.73 9.18 -0.73
CA MET A 160 29.01 8.71 -1.27
C MET A 160 29.39 7.35 -0.69
N LYS A 161 29.30 7.18 0.63
CA LYS A 161 29.61 5.92 1.31
C LYS A 161 28.72 4.78 0.81
N LEU A 162 27.42 5.01 0.65
CA LEU A 162 26.50 4.02 0.09
C LEU A 162 26.85 3.69 -1.36
N SER A 163 27.14 4.69 -2.18
CA SER A 163 27.51 4.50 -3.59
C SER A 163 28.79 3.68 -3.72
N SER A 164 29.85 4.01 -2.98
CA SER A 164 31.11 3.26 -2.98
C SER A 164 30.90 1.81 -2.53
N TYR A 165 30.16 1.60 -1.42
CA TYR A 165 29.85 0.27 -0.93
C TYR A 165 29.15 -0.59 -2.00
N LEU A 166 28.18 -0.03 -2.72
CA LEU A 166 27.48 -0.75 -3.80
C LEU A 166 28.40 -1.08 -4.97
N VAL A 167 29.30 -0.17 -5.35
CA VAL A 167 30.27 -0.39 -6.44
C VAL A 167 31.25 -1.49 -6.07
N GLU A 168 31.93 -1.35 -4.94
CA GLU A 168 32.93 -2.31 -4.46
C GLU A 168 32.31 -3.71 -4.32
N ASN A 169 31.15 -3.81 -3.67
CA ASN A 169 30.53 -5.13 -3.46
C ASN A 169 30.08 -5.78 -4.76
N LEU A 170 29.68 -5.01 -5.78
CA LEU A 170 29.30 -5.55 -7.09
C LEU A 170 30.50 -5.99 -7.93
N GLU A 171 31.66 -5.34 -7.75
CA GLU A 171 32.90 -5.70 -8.43
C GLU A 171 33.40 -7.08 -8.01
N PHE A 172 33.22 -7.44 -6.74
CA PHE A 172 33.65 -8.73 -6.18
C PHE A 172 32.56 -9.83 -6.22
N VAL A 173 31.44 -9.61 -6.92
CA VAL A 173 30.42 -10.65 -7.08
C VAL A 173 30.93 -11.75 -8.01
N ASP A 174 31.00 -12.97 -7.51
CA ASP A 174 31.19 -14.15 -8.34
C ASP A 174 29.86 -14.59 -8.98
N LEU A 175 29.81 -14.56 -10.32
CA LEU A 175 28.67 -14.99 -11.14
C LEU A 175 28.84 -16.42 -11.69
N SER A 176 29.92 -17.14 -11.32
CA SER A 176 30.16 -18.51 -11.73
C SER A 176 29.06 -19.43 -11.21
N TYR A 177 28.59 -20.36 -12.04
CA TYR A 177 27.52 -21.31 -11.67
C TYR A 177 27.86 -22.16 -10.43
N THR A 178 29.15 -22.29 -10.12
CA THR A 178 29.69 -23.01 -8.96
C THR A 178 29.56 -22.26 -7.64
N ALA A 179 29.43 -20.93 -7.65
CA ALA A 179 29.31 -20.09 -6.45
C ALA A 179 27.85 -19.67 -6.14
N VAL A 180 26.88 -20.06 -6.98
CA VAL A 180 25.49 -19.63 -6.87
C VAL A 180 24.77 -20.38 -5.73
N SER A 181 24.60 -19.69 -4.60
CA SER A 181 23.63 -20.06 -3.57
C SER A 181 22.41 -19.13 -3.60
N GLY A 182 21.28 -19.58 -3.06
CA GLY A 182 20.09 -18.72 -2.93
C GLY A 182 20.35 -17.46 -2.09
N MET A 183 21.27 -17.53 -1.12
CA MET A 183 21.71 -16.39 -0.33
C MET A 183 22.54 -15.41 -1.16
N MET A 184 23.46 -15.92 -1.98
CA MET A 184 24.27 -15.09 -2.87
C MET A 184 23.39 -14.41 -3.93
N PHE A 185 22.47 -15.15 -4.55
CA PHE A 185 21.50 -14.58 -5.48
C PHE A 185 20.72 -13.42 -4.85
N ARG A 186 20.17 -13.62 -3.64
CA ARG A 186 19.43 -12.57 -2.92
C ARG A 186 20.32 -11.35 -2.64
N ARG A 187 21.57 -11.55 -2.23
CA ARG A 187 22.53 -10.46 -2.00
C ARG A 187 22.78 -9.67 -3.29
N ILE A 188 23.04 -10.36 -4.40
CA ILE A 188 23.29 -9.72 -5.71
C ILE A 188 22.06 -8.91 -6.13
N VAL A 189 20.86 -9.50 -6.05
CA VAL A 189 19.60 -8.79 -6.36
C VAL A 189 19.47 -7.52 -5.53
N MET A 190 19.71 -7.58 -4.22
CA MET A 190 19.65 -6.40 -3.36
C MET A 190 20.66 -5.31 -3.76
N LEU A 191 21.91 -5.69 -4.06
CA LEU A 191 22.95 -4.74 -4.48
C LEU A 191 22.61 -4.08 -5.82
N VAL A 192 22.17 -4.86 -6.80
CA VAL A 192 21.75 -4.37 -8.11
C VAL A 192 20.53 -3.47 -8.00
N GLU A 193 19.52 -3.88 -7.22
CA GLU A 193 18.31 -3.08 -7.03
C GLU A 193 18.61 -1.74 -6.37
N ALA A 194 19.41 -1.73 -5.30
CA ALA A 194 19.82 -0.52 -4.62
C ALA A 194 20.60 0.42 -5.56
N ARG A 195 21.52 -0.12 -6.36
CA ARG A 195 22.27 0.66 -7.34
C ARG A 195 21.38 1.27 -8.42
N LEU A 196 20.43 0.48 -8.96
CA LEU A 196 19.49 0.96 -9.98
C LEU A 196 18.53 2.02 -9.43
N ILE A 197 18.08 1.90 -8.18
CA ILE A 197 17.24 2.91 -7.53
C ILE A 197 18.05 4.21 -7.32
N LEU A 198 19.28 4.11 -6.81
CA LEU A 198 20.13 5.27 -6.55
C LEU A 198 20.50 6.01 -7.85
N TYR A 199 20.85 5.25 -8.90
CA TYR A 199 21.25 5.79 -10.19
C TYR A 199 20.08 6.44 -10.94
N ASN A 200 18.96 5.73 -11.08
CA ASN A 200 17.81 6.22 -11.86
C ASN A 200 16.91 7.17 -11.05
N ARG A 201 17.09 7.25 -9.73
CA ARG A 201 16.23 8.00 -8.80
C ARG A 201 14.73 7.68 -8.97
N ARG A 202 14.43 6.43 -9.29
CA ARG A 202 13.07 5.92 -9.51
C ARG A 202 12.50 5.28 -8.25
N ARG A 203 11.17 5.15 -8.19
CA ARG A 203 10.51 4.52 -7.04
C ARG A 203 10.80 3.02 -7.04
N PRO A 204 10.99 2.38 -5.88
CA PRO A 204 11.25 0.94 -5.80
C PRO A 204 10.18 0.08 -6.51
N GLY A 205 8.91 0.50 -6.48
CA GLY A 205 7.83 -0.22 -7.15
C GLY A 205 7.89 -0.20 -8.68
N GLU A 206 8.60 0.74 -9.29
CA GLU A 206 8.86 0.77 -10.73
C GLU A 206 9.92 -0.27 -11.08
N LEU A 207 10.99 -0.37 -10.29
CA LEU A 207 12.00 -1.39 -10.48
C LEU A 207 11.45 -2.81 -10.25
N GLU A 208 10.59 -3.00 -9.24
CA GLU A 208 9.85 -4.26 -9.02
C GLU A 208 8.96 -4.62 -10.23
N ALA A 209 8.56 -3.64 -11.04
CA ALA A 209 7.78 -3.85 -12.27
C ALA A 209 8.64 -4.30 -13.46
N LEU A 210 9.97 -4.20 -13.37
CA LEU A 210 10.89 -4.68 -14.40
C LEU A 210 10.65 -6.17 -14.67
N SER A 211 10.47 -6.52 -15.94
CA SER A 211 10.34 -7.91 -16.37
C SER A 211 11.52 -8.28 -17.25
N LEU A 212 11.81 -9.59 -17.37
CA LEU A 212 12.81 -10.08 -18.32
C LEU A 212 12.50 -9.63 -19.75
N GLN A 213 11.23 -9.53 -20.12
CA GLN A 213 10.83 -9.03 -21.44
C GLN A 213 11.19 -7.55 -21.62
N CYS A 214 10.88 -6.70 -20.63
CA CYS A 214 11.29 -5.28 -20.66
C CYS A 214 12.81 -5.16 -20.80
N TYR A 215 13.56 -5.92 -20.02
CA TYR A 215 15.01 -5.92 -20.08
C TYR A 215 15.55 -6.42 -21.43
N ARG A 216 14.94 -7.45 -22.03
CA ARG A 216 15.32 -7.93 -23.37
C ARG A 216 15.00 -6.93 -24.48
N ASN A 217 13.95 -6.12 -24.30
CA ASN A 217 13.52 -5.09 -25.25
C ASN A 217 14.23 -3.74 -25.03
N ARG A 218 15.25 -3.67 -24.17
CA ARG A 218 16.00 -2.44 -23.94
C ARG A 218 16.63 -1.95 -25.25
N SER A 219 16.66 -0.64 -25.44
CA SER A 219 17.14 -0.03 -26.68
C SER A 219 18.05 1.14 -26.39
N LYS A 220 18.93 1.45 -27.35
CA LYS A 220 19.63 2.75 -27.41
C LYS A 220 18.89 3.76 -28.29
N GLU A 221 17.75 3.33 -28.84
CA GLU A 221 17.00 4.12 -29.81
C GLU A 221 16.27 5.26 -29.12
N VAL A 222 16.39 6.44 -29.72
CA VAL A 222 15.83 7.70 -29.24
C VAL A 222 14.71 8.07 -30.20
N SER A 223 13.56 8.52 -29.71
CA SER A 223 12.44 8.88 -30.58
C SER A 223 12.80 10.06 -31.49
N ALA A 224 12.11 10.21 -32.62
CA ALA A 224 12.30 11.36 -33.53
C ALA A 224 12.10 12.71 -32.82
N THR A 225 11.21 12.76 -31.82
CA THR A 225 10.97 13.95 -30.99
C THR A 225 12.16 14.23 -30.07
N ASP A 226 12.74 13.20 -29.46
CA ASP A 226 13.90 13.31 -28.57
C ASP A 226 15.21 13.63 -29.32
N LEU A 227 15.31 13.26 -30.59
CA LEU A 227 16.43 13.61 -31.47
C LEU A 227 16.59 15.13 -31.62
N SER A 228 15.49 15.89 -31.66
CA SER A 228 15.55 17.36 -31.70
C SER A 228 16.06 17.99 -30.39
N LEU A 229 15.77 17.35 -29.26
CA LEU A 229 16.31 17.75 -27.94
C LEU A 229 17.79 17.41 -27.81
N ARG A 230 18.23 16.36 -28.51
CA ARG A 230 19.63 15.91 -28.50
C ARG A 230 20.59 16.97 -29.01
N GLU A 231 20.16 17.86 -29.91
CA GLU A 231 21.01 18.95 -30.41
C GLU A 231 21.46 19.90 -29.29
N GLN A 232 20.58 20.13 -28.30
CA GLN A 232 20.80 21.03 -27.16
C GLN A 232 21.71 20.44 -26.07
N LEU A 233 22.01 19.13 -26.14
CA LEU A 233 22.86 18.46 -25.18
C LEU A 233 24.34 18.80 -25.39
N SER A 234 25.06 18.87 -24.28
CA SER A 234 26.52 18.96 -24.28
C SER A 234 27.16 17.73 -24.93
N LYS A 235 28.44 17.84 -25.31
CA LYS A 235 29.20 16.71 -25.86
C LYS A 235 29.22 15.51 -24.92
N PHE A 236 29.38 15.77 -23.62
CA PHE A 236 29.39 14.75 -22.57
C PHE A 236 28.04 14.03 -22.46
N GLU A 237 26.92 14.77 -22.44
CA GLU A 237 25.58 14.17 -22.35
C GLU A 237 25.23 13.34 -23.60
N LYS A 238 25.65 13.78 -24.78
CA LYS A 238 25.52 12.99 -26.02
C LYS A 238 26.25 11.66 -25.92
N GLU A 239 27.47 11.69 -25.39
CA GLU A 239 28.30 10.50 -25.18
C GLU A 239 27.71 9.57 -24.11
N MET A 240 27.08 10.11 -23.06
CA MET A 240 26.34 9.31 -22.08
C MET A 240 25.14 8.60 -22.73
N LEU A 241 24.36 9.28 -23.56
CA LEU A 241 23.20 8.68 -24.23
C LEU A 241 23.59 7.55 -25.18
N ASP A 242 24.70 7.66 -25.90
CA ASP A 242 25.17 6.60 -26.81
C ASP A 242 25.59 5.31 -26.08
N ASN A 243 25.95 5.45 -24.80
CA ASN A 243 26.43 4.35 -23.97
C ASN A 243 25.35 3.74 -23.06
N GLN A 244 24.20 4.40 -22.90
CA GLN A 244 23.12 3.95 -22.04
C GLN A 244 22.04 3.19 -22.83
N GLU A 245 21.52 2.13 -22.21
CA GLU A 245 20.34 1.43 -22.71
C GLU A 245 19.12 1.88 -21.91
N LEU A 246 18.07 2.29 -22.62
CA LEU A 246 16.78 2.60 -22.04
C LEU A 246 15.97 1.33 -21.86
N VAL A 247 15.41 1.16 -20.65
CA VAL A 247 14.46 0.09 -20.36
C VAL A 247 13.11 0.69 -20.07
N GLU A 248 12.14 0.42 -20.94
CA GLU A 248 10.77 0.85 -20.73
C GLU A 248 10.04 -0.10 -19.80
N ILE A 249 9.50 0.48 -18.73
CA ILE A 249 8.71 -0.22 -17.72
C ILE A 249 7.38 0.49 -17.56
N ARG A 250 6.36 -0.29 -17.20
CA ARG A 250 5.06 0.27 -16.90
C ARG A 250 5.14 1.15 -15.66
N GLY A 251 4.90 2.45 -15.84
CA GLY A 251 4.79 3.41 -14.75
C GLY A 251 3.51 3.25 -13.92
N LYS A 252 3.32 4.15 -12.95
CA LYS A 252 2.10 4.23 -12.16
C LYS A 252 0.97 4.78 -13.04
N VAL A 253 -0.11 4.03 -13.20
CA VAL A 253 -1.42 4.57 -13.61
C VAL A 253 -2.13 5.04 -12.36
#